data_AF-A0A2G8JJ27-F1
#
_entry.id   AF-A0A2G8JJ27-F1
#
_cell.length_a   1.000
_cell.length_b   1.000
_cell.length_c   1.000
_cell.angle_alpha   90.00
_cell.angle_beta   90.00
_cell.angle_gamma   90.00
#
_symmetry.space_group_name_H-M   'P 1'
#
loop_
_entity.id
_entity.type
_entity.pdbx_description
1 polymer ?
#
loop_
_entity_poly.entity_id
_entity_poly.type
_entity_poly.pdbx_seq_one_letter_code
_entity_poly.pdbx_strand_id
1 'polypeptide(L)'
;RKPPRRQRRGNVQTPQFDETFLFEVPRKANSQHHHHHHHSHRVFSKETPNRHKITNSNSYSEKNHFFSPAEEDFQKVEVKVSLWNGSSNVFMGEVKIPMSAIVSSESGNHNAWYYLQPREGSNHKSQRPAECSSLRVRVSYEVDSVFPSEHYAPLLDVLLGSPQVEPVTSSPVLILDQCVKDKAIAASSITRIFHHKGEIIPLVRGLIKNEVSKITNPNTIFRGNSLTTKVIDEYMHMEGLYYLHKTLKELIEEILEERKPCEIDSAKFRDGENLAVNLNNVMEYVGRAYRAIINSAMACPTSLCEVFCVLREVTDKQFPGWLCSIFDSCLTHFLFK
;
A
#
# COMPACT_ATOMS: atom_id res chain seq x y z
N ARG A 1 28.61 -65.87 -8.53
CA ARG A 1 28.68 -65.02 -7.31
C ARG A 1 27.59 -63.96 -7.43
N LYS A 2 26.60 -63.97 -6.52
CA LYS A 2 25.39 -63.13 -6.57
C LYS A 2 25.74 -61.64 -6.35
N PRO A 3 25.02 -60.69 -6.98
CA PRO A 3 25.25 -59.26 -6.80
C PRO A 3 24.73 -58.75 -5.44
N PRO A 4 25.33 -57.69 -4.87
CA PRO A 4 24.90 -57.13 -3.59
C PRO A 4 23.64 -56.25 -3.69
N ARG A 5 22.93 -56.21 -2.56
CA ARG A 5 21.59 -55.65 -2.32
C ARG A 5 21.47 -54.13 -2.57
N ARG A 6 20.35 -53.71 -3.18
CA ARG A 6 19.84 -52.32 -3.13
C ARG A 6 19.54 -51.93 -1.67
N GLN A 7 20.28 -50.97 -1.12
CA GLN A 7 19.88 -50.23 0.07
C GLN A 7 18.86 -49.14 -0.29
N ARG A 8 17.85 -49.00 0.57
CA ARG A 8 16.70 -48.09 0.46
C ARG A 8 17.16 -46.63 0.36
N ARG A 9 16.56 -45.86 -0.56
CA ARG A 9 16.59 -44.40 -0.53
C ARG A 9 15.99 -43.94 0.81
N GLY A 10 16.80 -43.34 1.66
CA GLY A 10 16.28 -42.53 2.75
C GLY A 10 15.61 -41.29 2.16
N ASN A 11 14.39 -40.98 2.61
CA ASN A 11 13.76 -39.71 2.31
C ASN A 11 14.65 -38.59 2.85
N VAL A 12 15.28 -37.83 1.95
CA VAL A 12 15.85 -36.53 2.31
C VAL A 12 14.65 -35.60 2.48
N GLN A 13 14.25 -35.37 3.73
CA GLN A 13 13.38 -34.26 4.06
C GLN A 13 14.14 -32.97 3.73
N THR A 14 13.75 -32.31 2.64
CA THR A 14 14.10 -30.91 2.40
C THR A 14 13.48 -30.07 3.53
N PRO A 15 14.26 -29.39 4.37
CA PRO A 15 13.69 -28.47 5.36
C PRO A 15 12.92 -27.36 4.63
N GLN A 16 11.65 -27.18 4.99
CA GLN A 16 10.89 -25.98 4.66
C GLN A 16 11.36 -24.87 5.60
N PHE A 17 11.83 -23.76 5.03
CA PHE A 17 12.17 -22.55 5.76
C PHE A 17 11.09 -21.50 5.50
N ASP A 18 10.42 -21.05 6.55
CA ASP A 18 9.64 -19.82 6.53
C ASP A 18 10.63 -18.67 6.77
N GLU A 19 11.00 -17.93 5.74
CA GLU A 19 12.01 -16.87 5.82
C GLU A 19 11.32 -15.52 6.05
N THR A 20 11.76 -14.77 7.07
CA THR A 20 11.32 -13.39 7.33
C THR A 20 12.54 -12.47 7.25
N PHE A 21 12.48 -11.46 6.38
CA PHE A 21 13.59 -10.54 6.12
C PHE A 21 13.36 -9.18 6.76
N LEU A 22 14.37 -8.67 7.46
CA LEU A 22 14.37 -7.34 8.06
C LEU A 22 15.50 -6.49 7.43
N PHE A 23 15.11 -5.34 6.91
CA PHE A 23 16.03 -4.32 6.38
C PHE A 23 16.12 -3.19 7.40
N GLU A 24 17.34 -2.89 7.85
CA GLU A 24 17.59 -1.82 8.82
C GLU A 24 18.78 -0.99 8.33
N VAL A 25 18.56 0.31 8.09
CA VAL A 25 19.61 1.27 7.73
C VAL A 25 19.90 2.13 8.97
N PRO A 26 20.97 1.87 9.73
CA PRO A 26 21.26 2.61 10.96
C PRO A 26 21.82 4.01 10.65
N ARG A 27 21.29 5.04 11.33
CA ARG A 27 21.90 6.38 11.40
C ARG A 27 22.94 6.44 12.51
N LYS A 28 24.12 7.00 12.23
CA LYS A 28 24.96 7.59 13.29
C LYS A 28 24.67 9.08 13.33
N ALA A 29 24.14 9.55 14.46
CA ALA A 29 23.77 10.94 14.65
C ALA A 29 25.02 11.84 14.57
N ASN A 30 24.99 12.82 13.66
CA ASN A 30 25.59 14.13 13.89
C ASN A 30 24.87 15.15 12.99
N SER A 31 24.34 16.18 13.63
CA SER A 31 23.55 17.24 13.04
C SER A 31 24.43 18.37 12.52
N GLN A 32 24.18 18.86 11.30
CA GLN A 32 24.19 20.28 10.96
C GLN A 32 23.46 20.51 9.61
N HIS A 33 22.60 21.53 9.58
CA HIS A 33 21.73 21.87 8.45
C HIS A 33 22.51 22.62 7.35
N HIS A 34 22.51 22.09 6.13
CA HIS A 34 22.78 22.86 4.91
C HIS A 34 21.75 22.56 3.81
N HIS A 35 21.32 23.61 3.12
CA HIS A 35 20.36 23.59 2.01
C HIS A 35 20.97 22.92 0.78
N HIS A 36 20.80 21.60 0.62
CA HIS A 36 21.13 20.87 -0.60
C HIS A 36 19.98 19.96 -1.04
N HIS A 37 20.01 19.56 -2.30
CA HIS A 37 18.99 18.76 -2.99
C HIS A 37 18.54 17.55 -2.17
N HIS A 38 17.24 17.32 -2.10
CA HIS A 38 16.68 16.16 -1.43
C HIS A 38 16.65 14.97 -2.39
N HIS A 39 17.65 14.08 -2.28
CA HIS A 39 17.58 12.76 -2.88
C HIS A 39 16.63 11.87 -2.08
N SER A 40 15.78 11.12 -2.78
CA SER A 40 14.92 10.08 -2.19
C SER A 40 15.42 8.73 -2.67
N HIS A 41 15.91 7.91 -1.76
CA HIS A 41 16.36 6.55 -2.07
C HIS A 41 15.26 5.52 -1.77
N ARG A 42 15.04 4.58 -2.70
CA ARG A 42 14.15 3.42 -2.50
C ARG A 42 14.92 2.12 -2.73
N VAL A 43 14.63 1.11 -1.91
CA VAL A 43 15.25 -0.22 -1.98
C VAL A 43 14.14 -1.25 -2.18
N PHE A 44 14.25 -2.06 -3.23
CA PHE A 44 13.34 -3.17 -3.52
C PHE A 44 14.06 -4.52 -3.42
N SER A 45 13.38 -5.53 -2.89
CA SER A 45 13.82 -6.92 -2.88
C SER A 45 12.77 -7.81 -3.54
N LYS A 46 13.18 -8.68 -4.47
CA LYS A 46 12.29 -9.68 -5.08
C LYS A 46 12.97 -11.04 -5.11
N GLU A 47 12.32 -12.04 -4.52
CA GLU A 47 12.74 -13.44 -4.59
C GLU A 47 12.35 -14.08 -5.91
N THR A 48 13.18 -15.01 -6.39
CA THR A 48 12.80 -15.97 -7.44
C THR A 48 12.88 -17.37 -6.84
N PRO A 49 11.75 -18.04 -6.54
CA PRO A 49 11.78 -19.40 -6.03
C PRO A 49 12.18 -20.36 -7.14
N ASN A 50 13.27 -21.11 -6.92
CA ASN A 50 13.55 -22.27 -7.74
C ASN A 50 12.58 -23.39 -7.32
N ARG A 51 11.59 -23.64 -8.19
CA ARG A 51 10.71 -24.82 -8.29
C ARG A 51 10.47 -25.55 -6.96
N HIS A 52 9.30 -25.33 -6.36
CA HIS A 52 8.29 -26.27 -5.83
C HIS A 52 7.37 -25.47 -4.87
N LYS A 53 6.05 -25.71 -4.96
CA LYS A 53 4.95 -24.95 -4.32
C LYS A 53 5.22 -24.56 -2.86
N ILE A 54 5.07 -23.28 -2.55
CA ILE A 54 4.93 -22.75 -1.19
C ILE A 54 3.50 -22.25 -1.01
N THR A 55 2.87 -22.75 0.04
CA THR A 55 1.57 -22.34 0.58
C THR A 55 1.72 -21.05 1.37
N ASN A 56 0.74 -20.16 1.20
CA ASN A 56 0.59 -18.85 1.84
C ASN A 56 1.10 -18.75 3.29
N SER A 57 2.06 -17.85 3.51
CA SER A 57 2.17 -17.03 4.72
C SER A 57 2.66 -15.65 4.30
N ASN A 58 1.75 -14.68 4.35
CA ASN A 58 2.02 -13.28 4.01
C ASN A 58 2.86 -12.63 5.11
N SER A 59 4.03 -12.11 4.76
CA SER A 59 4.58 -10.90 5.39
C SER A 59 5.31 -10.03 4.35
N TYR A 60 4.57 -9.57 3.34
CA TYR A 60 4.96 -8.39 2.58
C TYR A 60 4.77 -7.18 3.51
N SER A 61 5.86 -6.62 4.05
CA SER A 61 5.84 -5.24 4.52
C SER A 61 6.49 -4.36 3.47
N GLU A 62 5.68 -3.84 2.55
CA GLU A 62 6.08 -2.76 1.65
C GLU A 62 6.23 -1.48 2.48
N LYS A 63 7.33 -1.38 3.25
CA LYS A 63 7.71 -0.16 3.95
C LYS A 63 8.61 0.63 3.00
N ASN A 64 8.02 1.55 2.26
CA ASN A 64 8.76 2.56 1.50
C ASN A 64 9.55 3.44 2.47
N HIS A 65 10.82 3.11 2.69
CA HIS A 65 11.71 3.93 3.48
C HIS A 65 12.31 5.03 2.60
N PHE A 66 11.76 6.24 2.70
CA PHE A 66 12.32 7.42 2.05
C PHE A 66 13.54 7.91 2.86
N PHE A 67 14.72 7.97 2.23
CA PHE A 67 15.93 8.54 2.84
C PHE A 67 16.51 9.66 1.98
N SER A 68 16.97 10.73 2.64
CA SER A 68 17.77 11.81 2.05
C SER A 68 19.04 11.98 2.90
N PRO A 69 20.12 11.21 2.62
CA PRO A 69 21.44 11.48 3.18
C PRO A 69 22.06 12.69 2.48
N ALA A 70 22.81 13.51 3.22
CA ALA A 70 23.74 14.45 2.62
C ALA A 70 24.80 13.67 1.81
N GLU A 71 25.28 14.20 0.69
CA GLU A 71 26.23 13.52 -0.21
C GLU A 71 27.48 12.98 0.53
N GLU A 72 27.90 13.67 1.59
CA GLU A 72 29.07 13.31 2.41
C GLU A 72 28.89 12.05 3.28
N ASP A 73 27.64 11.60 3.50
CA ASP A 73 27.36 10.38 4.27
C ASP A 73 27.07 9.16 3.39
N PHE A 74 26.99 9.32 2.07
CA PHE A 74 26.67 8.23 1.16
C PHE A 74 27.72 7.11 1.17
N GLN A 75 28.99 7.47 1.40
CA GLN A 75 30.09 6.49 1.56
C GLN A 75 29.95 5.61 2.81
N LYS A 76 29.15 6.03 3.80
CA LYS A 76 28.92 5.31 5.06
C LYS A 76 27.62 4.51 5.04
N VAL A 77 26.84 4.57 3.96
CA VAL A 77 25.59 3.82 3.83
C VAL A 77 25.92 2.38 3.43
N GLU A 78 25.35 1.43 4.15
CA GLU A 78 25.50 0.00 3.89
C GLU A 78 24.11 -0.65 3.73
N VAL A 79 23.99 -1.55 2.78
CA VAL A 79 22.86 -2.47 2.68
C VAL A 79 23.13 -3.63 3.61
N LYS A 80 22.32 -3.75 4.66
CA LYS A 80 22.37 -4.88 5.59
C LYS A 80 21.31 -5.90 5.23
N VAL A 81 21.73 -7.13 4.94
CA VAL A 81 20.86 -8.28 4.70
C VAL A 81 21.02 -9.26 5.86
N SER A 82 19.96 -9.51 6.61
CA SER A 82 19.97 -10.43 7.77
C SER A 82 19.05 -11.62 7.50
N LEU A 83 19.53 -12.84 7.78
CA LEU A 83 18.78 -14.07 7.63
C LEU A 83 18.32 -14.60 9.00
N TRP A 84 17.03 -14.93 9.09
CA TRP A 84 16.40 -15.47 10.29
C TRP A 84 15.62 -16.73 9.95
N ASN A 85 15.67 -17.73 10.83
CA ASN A 85 14.79 -18.89 10.74
C ASN A 85 13.42 -18.54 11.32
N GLY A 86 12.37 -18.41 10.51
CA GLY A 86 11.03 -17.98 10.95
C GLY A 86 10.33 -18.94 11.90
N SER A 87 10.65 -20.25 11.86
CA SER A 87 10.04 -21.23 12.77
C SER A 87 10.53 -21.12 14.22
N SER A 88 11.77 -20.66 14.42
CA SER A 88 12.42 -20.59 15.74
C SER A 88 12.87 -19.18 16.11
N ASN A 89 12.66 -18.21 15.22
CA ASN A 89 13.14 -16.83 15.31
C ASN A 89 14.65 -16.72 15.62
N VAL A 90 15.43 -17.67 15.11
CA VAL A 90 16.88 -17.76 15.34
C VAL A 90 17.63 -17.03 14.23
N PHE A 91 18.54 -16.13 14.61
CA PHE A 91 19.43 -15.43 13.69
C PHE A 91 20.45 -16.39 13.07
N MET A 92 20.52 -16.41 11.74
CA MET A 92 21.39 -17.31 10.98
C MET A 92 22.64 -16.60 10.44
N GLY A 93 22.61 -15.28 10.30
CA GLY A 93 23.76 -14.49 9.85
C GLY A 93 23.35 -13.21 9.12
N GLU A 94 24.30 -12.31 8.94
CA GLU A 94 24.11 -11.05 8.22
C GLU A 94 25.25 -10.76 7.24
N VAL A 95 24.95 -9.97 6.21
CA VAL A 95 25.92 -9.41 5.28
C VAL A 95 25.69 -7.92 5.22
N LYS A 96 26.78 -7.14 5.27
CA LYS A 96 26.79 -5.70 5.08
C LYS A 96 27.51 -5.39 3.77
N ILE A 97 26.84 -4.68 2.88
CA ILE A 97 27.37 -4.32 1.56
C ILE A 97 27.45 -2.79 1.49
N PRO A 98 28.65 -2.19 1.41
CA PRO A 98 28.79 -0.75 1.22
C PRO A 98 28.09 -0.27 -0.06
N MET A 99 27.36 0.83 0.02
CA MET A 99 26.69 1.42 -1.15
C MET A 99 27.68 1.84 -2.23
N SER A 100 28.91 2.24 -1.84
CA SER A 100 29.99 2.53 -2.78
C SER A 100 30.30 1.34 -3.70
N ALA A 101 30.29 0.10 -3.18
CA ALA A 101 30.54 -1.11 -3.98
C ALA A 101 29.40 -1.41 -4.96
N ILE A 102 28.16 -1.02 -4.64
CA ILE A 102 26.99 -1.20 -5.49
C ILE A 102 26.98 -0.15 -6.61
N VAL A 103 27.25 1.11 -6.27
CA VAL A 103 27.20 2.25 -7.19
C VAL A 103 28.43 2.34 -8.10
N SER A 104 29.60 1.85 -7.67
CA SER A 104 30.82 1.85 -8.50
C SER A 104 30.82 0.80 -9.62
N SER A 105 29.80 -0.06 -9.71
CA SER A 105 29.71 -1.05 -10.78
C SER A 105 29.41 -0.37 -12.12
N GLU A 106 30.35 -0.44 -13.06
CA GLU A 106 30.23 0.12 -14.42
C GLU A 106 28.99 -0.39 -15.19
N SER A 107 28.44 -1.55 -14.76
CA SER A 107 27.27 -2.18 -15.38
C SER A 107 25.93 -1.84 -14.69
N GLY A 108 25.94 -1.02 -13.64
CA GLY A 108 24.76 -0.69 -12.83
C GLY A 108 24.19 -1.87 -12.04
N ASN A 109 24.80 -3.06 -12.14
CA ASN A 109 24.41 -4.27 -11.44
C ASN A 109 25.56 -4.76 -10.57
N HIS A 110 25.27 -5.01 -9.30
CA HIS A 110 26.23 -5.58 -8.37
C HIS A 110 25.93 -7.07 -8.13
N ASN A 111 26.76 -7.94 -8.71
CA ASN A 111 26.63 -9.39 -8.61
C ASN A 111 27.83 -9.96 -7.85
N ALA A 112 27.64 -10.31 -6.57
CA ALA A 112 28.70 -10.86 -5.73
C ALA A 112 28.19 -11.97 -4.81
N TRP A 113 29.11 -12.85 -4.41
CA TRP A 113 28.88 -13.86 -3.40
C TRP A 113 29.37 -13.37 -2.05
N TYR A 114 28.54 -13.52 -1.02
CA TYR A 114 28.85 -13.11 0.34
C TYR A 114 28.69 -14.27 1.32
N TYR A 115 29.66 -14.40 2.22
CA TYR A 115 29.54 -15.31 3.36
C TYR A 115 28.79 -14.61 4.49
N LEU A 116 27.75 -15.27 5.01
CA LEU A 116 27.02 -14.79 6.18
C LEU A 116 27.97 -14.64 7.37
N GLN A 117 27.95 -13.47 8.00
CA GLN A 117 28.72 -13.15 9.20
C GLN A 117 27.83 -13.22 10.44
N PRO A 118 28.39 -13.55 11.62
CA PRO A 118 27.66 -13.42 12.89
C PRO A 118 27.37 -11.95 13.22
N ARG A 119 26.35 -11.71 14.07
CA ARG A 119 25.95 -10.35 14.46
C ARG A 119 27.02 -9.69 15.33
N GLU A 120 27.35 -8.44 15.04
CA GLU A 120 28.26 -7.63 15.87
C GLU A 120 27.76 -7.58 17.32
N GLY A 121 28.62 -7.98 18.27
CA GLY A 121 28.31 -8.04 19.70
C GLY A 121 27.90 -9.42 20.23
N SER A 122 27.73 -10.43 19.39
CA SER A 122 27.46 -11.81 19.84
C SER A 122 28.77 -12.58 20.09
N ASN A 123 29.07 -12.90 21.35
CA ASN A 123 30.20 -13.75 21.75
C ASN A 123 29.95 -15.26 21.53
N HIS A 124 28.93 -15.64 20.76
CA HIS A 124 28.65 -17.04 20.48
C HIS A 124 29.53 -17.53 19.33
N LYS A 125 30.55 -18.35 19.67
CA LYS A 125 31.29 -19.17 18.70
C LYS A 125 30.28 -20.05 17.95
N SER A 126 30.13 -19.81 16.66
CA SER A 126 29.27 -20.60 15.77
C SER A 126 29.68 -22.08 15.81
N GLN A 127 28.74 -22.95 16.21
CA GLN A 127 28.87 -24.40 16.03
C GLN A 127 28.97 -24.75 14.54
N ARG A 128 29.63 -25.89 14.26
CA ARG A 128 30.08 -26.39 12.95
C ARG A 128 29.22 -25.99 11.73
N PRO A 129 29.85 -25.75 10.56
CA PRO A 129 29.14 -25.42 9.34
C PRO A 129 28.23 -26.59 8.94
N ALA A 130 26.92 -26.40 9.09
CA ALA A 130 25.93 -27.26 8.44
C ALA A 130 26.07 -27.08 6.92
N GLU A 131 25.82 -28.16 6.16
CA GLU A 131 25.93 -28.21 4.70
C GLU A 131 25.39 -26.93 4.03
N CYS A 132 26.25 -26.25 3.28
CA CYS A 132 25.99 -24.91 2.75
C CYS A 132 24.75 -24.87 1.85
N SER A 133 23.65 -24.32 2.35
CA SER A 133 22.62 -23.74 1.50
C SER A 133 23.11 -22.40 0.95
N SER A 134 22.62 -22.01 -0.22
CA SER A 134 22.90 -20.71 -0.81
C SER A 134 21.60 -19.96 -1.04
N LEU A 135 21.59 -18.68 -0.69
CA LEU A 135 20.47 -17.78 -0.93
C LEU A 135 20.88 -16.77 -2.00
N ARG A 136 20.05 -16.63 -3.04
CA ARG A 136 20.24 -15.60 -4.07
C ARG A 136 19.27 -14.46 -3.80
N VAL A 137 19.82 -13.33 -3.38
CA VAL A 137 19.07 -12.08 -3.17
C VAL A 137 19.32 -11.15 -4.35
N ARG A 138 18.27 -10.52 -4.86
CA ARG A 138 18.38 -9.41 -5.81
C ARG A 138 17.90 -8.14 -5.13
N VAL A 139 18.81 -7.17 -5.03
CA VAL A 139 18.55 -5.84 -4.47
C VAL A 139 18.62 -4.84 -5.61
N SER A 140 17.60 -3.99 -5.71
CA SER A 140 17.59 -2.87 -6.66
C SER A 140 17.64 -1.56 -5.88
N TYR A 141 18.54 -0.67 -6.29
CA TYR A 141 18.72 0.65 -5.71
C TYR A 141 18.44 1.69 -6.79
N GLU A 142 17.47 2.57 -6.51
CA GLU A 142 17.06 3.65 -7.41
C GLU A 142 17.25 4.99 -6.69
N VAL A 143 17.76 5.98 -7.42
CA VAL A 143 17.97 7.35 -6.93
C VAL A 143 17.00 8.27 -7.65
N ASP A 144 15.98 8.72 -6.92
CA ASP A 144 15.09 9.76 -7.40
C ASP A 144 15.59 11.12 -6.88
N SER A 145 15.78 12.08 -7.78
CA SER A 145 16.15 13.45 -7.42
C SER A 145 14.93 14.36 -7.48
N VAL A 146 14.61 15.02 -6.36
CA VAL A 146 13.53 16.00 -6.29
C VAL A 146 14.15 17.40 -6.32
N PHE A 147 13.80 18.18 -7.34
CA PHE A 147 14.29 19.55 -7.50
C PHE A 147 13.62 20.49 -6.49
N PRO A 148 14.21 21.68 -6.22
CA PRO A 148 13.52 22.73 -5.48
C PRO A 148 12.17 23.08 -6.13
N SER A 149 11.17 23.44 -5.29
CA SER A 149 9.79 23.65 -5.73
C SER A 149 9.61 24.62 -6.91
N GLU A 150 10.49 25.62 -7.03
CA GLU A 150 10.52 26.62 -8.11
C GLU A 150 10.61 26.00 -9.50
N HIS A 151 11.31 24.87 -9.64
CA HIS A 151 11.47 24.18 -10.91
C HIS A 151 10.17 23.52 -11.39
N TYR A 152 9.24 23.26 -10.47
CA TYR A 152 7.94 22.67 -10.77
C TYR A 152 6.85 23.71 -10.96
N ALA A 153 7.11 25.00 -10.69
CA ALA A 153 6.11 26.06 -10.75
C ALA A 153 5.37 26.14 -12.10
N PRO A 154 6.04 26.12 -13.27
CA PRO A 154 5.35 26.18 -14.56
C PRO A 154 4.39 25.00 -14.78
N LEU A 155 4.78 23.80 -14.32
CA LEU A 155 3.93 22.61 -14.40
C LEU A 155 2.73 22.73 -13.45
N LEU A 156 2.96 23.19 -12.23
CA LEU A 156 1.90 23.39 -11.24
C LEU A 156 0.89 24.41 -11.72
N ASP A 157 1.32 25.53 -12.31
CA ASP A 157 0.42 26.56 -12.83
C ASP A 157 -0.48 26.02 -13.93
N VAL A 158 0.09 25.25 -14.87
CA VAL A 158 -0.70 24.58 -15.92
C VAL A 158 -1.70 23.59 -15.31
N LEU A 159 -1.27 22.76 -14.35
CA LEU A 159 -2.17 21.81 -13.71
C LEU A 159 -3.30 22.50 -12.94
N LEU A 160 -2.98 23.48 -12.10
CA LEU A 160 -3.96 24.21 -11.28
C LEU A 160 -4.94 25.02 -12.11
N GLY A 161 -4.62 25.34 -13.37
CA GLY A 161 -5.54 25.90 -14.35
C GLY A 161 -6.61 24.93 -14.87
N SER A 162 -6.55 23.64 -14.52
CA SER A 162 -7.47 22.60 -15.03
C SER A 162 -8.96 22.86 -14.73
N PRO A 163 -9.36 23.32 -13.53
CA PRO A 163 -10.77 23.55 -13.22
C PRO A 163 -11.43 24.66 -14.06
N GLN A 164 -10.64 25.57 -14.63
CA GLN A 164 -11.13 26.69 -15.43
C GLN A 164 -11.23 26.37 -16.94
N VAL A 165 -10.78 25.19 -17.37
CA VAL A 165 -10.81 24.77 -18.77
C VAL A 165 -12.16 24.16 -19.14
N GLU A 166 -12.83 24.75 -20.14
CA GLU A 166 -14.03 24.18 -20.77
C GLU A 166 -13.78 23.88 -22.26
N PRO A 167 -14.09 22.66 -22.76
CA PRO A 167 -14.58 21.51 -22.01
C PRO A 167 -13.47 20.91 -21.12
N VAL A 168 -13.85 20.38 -19.96
CA VAL A 168 -12.89 19.79 -18.99
C VAL A 168 -12.05 18.66 -19.59
N THR A 169 -12.51 18.00 -20.67
CA THR A 169 -11.75 17.01 -21.43
C THR A 169 -10.44 17.54 -22.01
N SER A 170 -10.34 18.85 -22.22
CA SER A 170 -9.14 19.55 -22.67
C SER A 170 -8.26 20.03 -21.50
N SER A 171 -8.67 19.81 -20.25
CA SER A 171 -7.88 20.18 -19.09
C SER A 171 -6.61 19.34 -18.98
N PRO A 172 -5.49 19.91 -18.51
CA PRO A 172 -4.26 19.17 -18.28
C PRO A 172 -4.43 17.90 -17.43
N VAL A 173 -5.28 17.94 -16.40
CA VAL A 173 -5.59 16.75 -15.56
C VAL A 173 -6.23 15.62 -16.36
N LEU A 174 -7.20 15.89 -17.25
CA LEU A 174 -7.82 14.83 -18.06
C LEU A 174 -6.98 14.39 -19.25
N ILE A 175 -6.08 15.24 -19.76
CA ILE A 175 -5.06 14.81 -20.72
C ILE A 175 -4.09 13.84 -20.03
N LEU A 176 -3.68 14.12 -18.79
CA LEU A 176 -2.84 13.21 -18.01
C LEU A 176 -3.50 11.85 -17.77
N ASP A 177 -4.82 11.79 -17.52
CA ASP A 177 -5.55 10.51 -17.41
C ASP A 177 -5.31 9.58 -18.62
N GLN A 178 -5.18 10.15 -19.82
CA GLN A 178 -4.96 9.38 -21.05
C GLN A 178 -3.51 8.91 -21.22
N CYS A 179 -2.55 9.61 -20.61
CA CYS A 179 -1.13 9.32 -20.72
C CYS A 179 -0.62 8.39 -19.62
N VAL A 180 -1.32 8.31 -18.48
CA VAL A 180 -0.86 7.57 -17.31
C VAL A 180 -1.31 6.11 -17.36
N LYS A 181 -0.36 5.19 -17.15
CA LYS A 181 -0.63 3.75 -17.02
C LYS A 181 -1.27 3.39 -15.68
N ASP A 182 -0.78 3.99 -14.59
CA ASP A 182 -1.28 3.79 -13.23
C ASP A 182 -2.08 5.01 -12.74
N LYS A 183 -3.40 4.93 -12.91
CA LYS A 183 -4.31 5.99 -12.51
C LYS A 183 -4.34 6.21 -10.99
N ALA A 184 -3.97 5.21 -10.16
CA ALA A 184 -3.99 5.37 -8.70
C ALA A 184 -2.89 6.32 -8.24
N ILE A 185 -1.68 6.17 -8.80
CA ILE A 185 -0.55 7.05 -8.48
C ILE A 185 -0.82 8.47 -8.96
N ALA A 186 -1.37 8.63 -10.17
CA ALA A 186 -1.76 9.94 -10.68
C ALA A 186 -2.85 10.58 -9.82
N ALA A 187 -3.92 9.84 -9.50
CA ALA A 187 -4.98 10.34 -8.64
C ALA A 187 -4.45 10.80 -7.28
N SER A 188 -3.62 9.99 -6.62
CA SER A 188 -3.03 10.36 -5.33
C SER A 188 -2.23 11.67 -5.41
N SER A 189 -1.38 11.79 -6.43
CA SER A 189 -0.55 12.98 -6.64
C SER A 189 -1.39 14.23 -6.96
N ILE A 190 -2.34 14.11 -7.89
CA ILE A 190 -3.25 15.20 -8.29
C ILE A 190 -4.07 15.65 -7.09
N THR A 191 -4.69 14.72 -6.37
CA THR A 191 -5.54 15.05 -5.22
C THR A 191 -4.74 15.81 -4.16
N ARG A 192 -3.50 15.38 -3.85
CA ARG A 192 -2.64 16.06 -2.88
C ARG A 192 -2.24 17.47 -3.32
N ILE A 193 -1.88 17.65 -4.59
CA ILE A 193 -1.49 18.97 -5.13
C ILE A 193 -2.67 19.94 -5.03
N PHE A 194 -3.84 19.55 -5.55
CA PHE A 194 -5.02 20.41 -5.58
C PHE A 194 -5.58 20.65 -4.19
N HIS A 195 -5.54 19.66 -3.31
CA HIS A 195 -5.93 19.82 -1.91
C HIS A 195 -5.05 20.84 -1.20
N HIS A 196 -3.72 20.70 -1.31
CA HIS A 196 -2.77 21.63 -0.71
C HIS A 196 -2.93 23.07 -1.23
N LYS A 197 -3.37 23.25 -2.48
CA LYS A 197 -3.61 24.55 -3.10
C LYS A 197 -5.04 25.09 -2.92
N GLY A 198 -5.94 24.34 -2.27
CA GLY A 198 -7.33 24.76 -2.05
C GLY A 198 -8.23 24.66 -3.29
N GLU A 199 -7.79 24.00 -4.35
CA GLU A 199 -8.47 23.92 -5.67
C GLU A 199 -9.11 22.55 -5.92
N ILE A 200 -9.20 21.68 -4.91
CA ILE A 200 -9.70 20.31 -5.07
C ILE A 200 -11.19 20.25 -5.41
N ILE A 201 -12.03 21.07 -4.77
CA ILE A 201 -13.48 21.05 -4.98
C ILE A 201 -13.85 21.54 -6.40
N PRO A 202 -13.28 22.64 -6.93
CA PRO A 202 -13.45 23.01 -8.34
C PRO A 202 -13.04 21.90 -9.30
N LEU A 203 -11.90 21.25 -9.06
CA LEU A 203 -11.43 20.14 -9.90
C LEU A 203 -12.43 18.98 -9.88
N VAL A 204 -12.78 18.47 -8.69
CA VAL A 204 -13.69 17.34 -8.51
C VAL A 204 -15.04 17.63 -9.17
N ARG A 205 -15.55 18.86 -9.07
CA ARG A 205 -16.78 19.28 -9.74
C ARG A 205 -16.68 19.15 -11.26
N GLY A 206 -15.57 19.58 -11.87
CA GLY A 206 -15.33 19.42 -13.31
C GLY A 206 -15.27 17.95 -13.72
N LEU A 207 -14.55 17.13 -12.95
CA LEU A 207 -14.38 15.70 -13.19
C LEU A 207 -15.70 14.92 -13.09
N ILE A 208 -16.48 15.16 -12.03
CA ILE A 208 -17.80 14.56 -11.80
C ILE A 208 -18.75 14.96 -12.94
N LYS A 209 -18.81 16.24 -13.34
CA LYS A 209 -19.63 16.69 -14.47
C LYS A 209 -19.36 15.91 -15.75
N ASN A 210 -18.09 15.71 -16.09
CA ASN A 210 -17.70 14.98 -17.31
C ASN A 210 -17.90 13.46 -17.20
N GLU A 211 -17.80 12.88 -16.01
CA GLU A 211 -18.10 11.46 -15.85
C GLU A 211 -19.60 11.19 -15.90
N VAL A 212 -20.39 11.99 -15.17
CA VAL A 212 -21.85 11.89 -15.13
C VAL A 212 -22.47 12.14 -16.52
N SER A 213 -21.91 13.07 -17.31
CA SER A 213 -22.43 13.34 -18.67
C SER A 213 -22.25 12.17 -19.65
N LYS A 214 -21.31 11.25 -19.39
CA LYS A 214 -21.06 10.06 -20.23
C LYS A 214 -21.96 8.89 -19.87
N ILE A 215 -22.71 8.98 -18.78
CA ILE A 215 -23.45 7.87 -18.22
C ILE A 215 -24.88 7.85 -18.77
N THR A 216 -25.29 6.69 -19.24
CA THR A 216 -26.65 6.42 -19.72
C THR A 216 -27.50 5.71 -18.69
N ASN A 217 -26.89 4.85 -17.87
CA ASN A 217 -27.55 4.16 -16.75
C ASN A 217 -27.03 4.70 -15.42
N PRO A 218 -27.86 5.38 -14.64
CA PRO A 218 -27.44 5.92 -13.36
C PRO A 218 -26.86 4.92 -12.35
N ASN A 219 -27.24 3.65 -12.45
CA ASN A 219 -26.72 2.60 -11.55
C ASN A 219 -25.23 2.29 -11.80
N THR A 220 -24.60 2.86 -12.84
CA THR A 220 -23.17 2.67 -13.14
C THR A 220 -22.30 3.87 -12.77
N ILE A 221 -22.91 4.92 -12.18
CA ILE A 221 -22.20 6.11 -11.70
C ILE A 221 -21.13 5.70 -10.67
N PHE A 222 -19.89 6.14 -10.91
CA PHE A 222 -18.68 5.86 -10.11
C PHE A 222 -18.35 4.37 -9.87
N ARG A 223 -18.83 3.47 -10.75
CA ARG A 223 -18.42 2.05 -10.73
C ARG A 223 -17.18 1.76 -11.59
N GLY A 224 -16.64 2.77 -12.25
CA GLY A 224 -15.57 2.65 -13.21
C GLY A 224 -14.17 2.78 -12.62
N ASN A 225 -13.19 2.21 -13.30
CA ASN A 225 -11.76 2.49 -13.07
C ASN A 225 -11.34 3.77 -13.82
N SER A 226 -11.85 4.92 -13.36
CA SER A 226 -11.57 6.24 -13.93
C SER A 226 -10.62 7.03 -13.04
N LEU A 227 -9.98 8.07 -13.59
CA LEU A 227 -9.21 9.01 -12.76
C LEU A 227 -10.13 9.70 -11.75
N THR A 228 -11.34 10.06 -12.14
CA THR A 228 -12.32 10.72 -11.28
C THR A 228 -12.65 9.88 -10.04
N THR A 229 -13.02 8.60 -10.19
CA THR A 229 -13.31 7.74 -9.03
C THR A 229 -12.12 7.69 -8.09
N LYS A 230 -10.92 7.48 -8.63
CA LYS A 230 -9.69 7.42 -7.84
C LYS A 230 -9.32 8.74 -7.14
N VAL A 231 -9.57 9.89 -7.77
CA VAL A 231 -9.31 11.20 -7.16
C VAL A 231 -10.24 11.42 -5.98
N ILE A 232 -11.52 11.07 -6.13
CA ILE A 232 -12.49 11.21 -5.05
C ILE A 232 -12.20 10.19 -3.93
N ASP A 233 -11.82 8.95 -4.26
CA ASP A 233 -11.41 7.93 -3.29
C ASP A 233 -10.20 8.39 -2.45
N GLU A 234 -9.15 8.94 -3.09
CA GLU A 234 -8.00 9.48 -2.36
C GLU A 234 -8.42 10.65 -1.47
N TYR A 235 -9.28 11.56 -1.96
CA TYR A 235 -9.75 12.69 -1.18
C TYR A 235 -10.56 12.24 0.04
N MET A 236 -11.46 11.28 -0.16
CA MET A 236 -12.21 10.66 0.92
C MET A 236 -11.32 9.99 1.96
N HIS A 237 -10.28 9.30 1.50
CA HIS A 237 -9.31 8.71 2.41
C HIS A 237 -8.58 9.78 3.23
N MET A 238 -8.11 10.86 2.60
CA MET A 238 -7.39 11.94 3.30
C MET A 238 -8.26 12.64 4.35
N GLU A 239 -9.49 13.02 4.00
CA GLU A 239 -10.38 13.78 4.89
C GLU A 239 -11.19 12.89 5.84
N GLY A 240 -11.49 11.67 5.43
CA GLY A 240 -12.38 10.75 6.11
C GLY A 240 -11.71 9.78 7.07
N LEU A 241 -10.39 9.59 7.02
CA LEU A 241 -9.71 8.57 7.84
C LEU A 241 -9.94 8.78 9.34
N TYR A 242 -9.81 10.02 9.82
CA TYR A 242 -10.05 10.33 11.23
C TYR A 242 -11.51 10.09 11.62
N TYR A 243 -12.44 10.50 10.76
CA TYR A 243 -13.87 10.27 10.95
C TYR A 243 -14.21 8.77 11.01
N LEU A 244 -13.63 7.98 10.10
CA LEU A 244 -13.79 6.53 10.06
C LEU A 244 -13.27 5.87 11.34
N HIS A 245 -12.08 6.24 11.79
CA HIS A 245 -11.52 5.74 13.04
C HIS A 245 -12.42 6.10 14.23
N LYS A 246 -12.86 7.35 14.35
CA LYS A 246 -13.74 7.76 15.45
C LYS A 246 -15.08 7.00 15.44
N THR A 247 -15.54 6.55 14.28
CA THR A 247 -16.84 5.90 14.11
C THR A 247 -16.79 4.39 14.34
N LEU A 248 -15.77 3.70 13.80
CA LEU A 248 -15.75 2.24 13.73
C LEU A 248 -14.60 1.57 14.49
N LYS A 249 -13.56 2.31 14.88
CA LYS A 249 -12.34 1.72 15.45
C LYS A 249 -12.62 0.90 16.70
N GLU A 250 -13.34 1.46 17.66
CA GLU A 250 -13.67 0.80 18.93
C GLU A 250 -14.41 -0.53 18.70
N LEU A 251 -15.42 -0.52 17.82
CA LEU A 251 -16.15 -1.72 17.44
C LEU A 251 -15.25 -2.77 16.77
N ILE A 252 -14.34 -2.35 15.89
CA ILE A 252 -13.41 -3.28 15.22
C ILE A 252 -12.44 -3.89 16.25
N GLU A 253 -11.91 -3.09 17.16
CA GLU A 253 -11.02 -3.56 18.24
C GLU A 253 -11.74 -4.58 19.13
N GLU A 254 -12.98 -4.30 19.53
CA GLU A 254 -13.79 -5.25 20.30
C GLU A 254 -14.04 -6.56 19.54
N ILE A 255 -14.38 -6.52 18.24
CA ILE A 255 -14.57 -7.73 17.42
C ILE A 255 -13.29 -8.58 17.40
N LEU A 256 -12.12 -7.93 17.32
CA LEU A 256 -10.81 -8.59 17.30
C LEU A 256 -10.43 -9.19 18.66
N GLU A 257 -10.90 -8.61 19.76
CA GLU A 257 -10.72 -9.09 21.13
C GLU A 257 -11.68 -10.23 21.48
N GLU A 258 -12.97 -10.07 21.20
CA GLU A 258 -14.01 -11.04 21.55
C GLU A 258 -13.91 -12.33 20.72
N ARG A 259 -13.55 -12.22 19.43
CA ARG A 259 -13.39 -13.35 18.49
C ARG A 259 -14.57 -14.34 18.48
N LYS A 260 -15.80 -13.83 18.68
CA LYS A 260 -17.03 -14.63 18.62
C LYS A 260 -17.16 -15.35 17.26
N PRO A 261 -17.59 -16.63 17.23
CA PRO A 261 -17.81 -17.35 15.97
C PRO A 261 -18.97 -16.69 15.20
N CYS A 262 -18.71 -16.38 13.93
CA CYS A 262 -19.62 -15.65 13.04
C CYS A 262 -19.83 -16.37 11.70
N GLU A 263 -19.42 -17.65 11.61
CA GLU A 263 -19.58 -18.43 10.38
C GLU A 263 -21.04 -18.83 10.20
N ILE A 264 -21.60 -18.52 9.03
CA ILE A 264 -23.00 -18.82 8.68
C ILE A 264 -23.06 -20.02 7.72
N ASP A 265 -21.94 -20.33 7.05
CA ASP A 265 -21.81 -21.50 6.18
C ASP A 265 -21.58 -22.77 7.00
N SER A 266 -22.63 -23.58 7.13
CA SER A 266 -22.59 -24.84 7.88
C SER A 266 -21.49 -25.81 7.41
N ALA A 267 -21.04 -25.71 6.16
CA ALA A 267 -19.96 -26.56 5.64
C ALA A 267 -18.58 -26.20 6.22
N LYS A 268 -18.44 -25.02 6.84
CA LYS A 268 -17.19 -24.52 7.42
C LYS A 268 -17.18 -24.53 8.95
N PHE A 269 -18.23 -25.06 9.56
CA PHE A 269 -18.34 -25.11 11.01
C PHE A 269 -17.22 -25.95 11.61
N ARG A 270 -16.69 -25.46 12.72
CA ARG A 270 -15.84 -26.26 13.61
C ARG A 270 -16.71 -27.11 14.52
N ASP A 271 -16.12 -28.15 15.11
CA ASP A 271 -16.82 -29.01 16.06
C ASP A 271 -17.38 -28.19 17.22
N GLY A 272 -18.70 -28.25 17.41
CA GLY A 272 -19.41 -27.54 18.48
C GLY A 272 -19.96 -26.16 18.10
N GLU A 273 -19.82 -25.69 16.86
CA GLU A 273 -20.45 -24.45 16.40
C GLU A 273 -21.96 -24.60 16.14
N ASN A 274 -22.71 -23.53 16.39
CA ASN A 274 -24.16 -23.49 16.25
C ASN A 274 -24.57 -22.33 15.35
N LEU A 275 -25.30 -22.63 14.27
CA LEU A 275 -25.75 -21.63 13.29
C LEU A 275 -26.55 -20.48 13.93
N ALA A 276 -27.46 -20.78 14.87
CA ALA A 276 -28.30 -19.77 15.48
C ALA A 276 -27.48 -18.81 16.35
N VAL A 277 -26.48 -19.34 17.07
CA VAL A 277 -25.54 -18.52 17.88
C VAL A 277 -24.67 -17.66 16.97
N ASN A 278 -24.07 -18.26 15.92
CA ASN A 278 -23.22 -17.53 14.99
C ASN A 278 -23.98 -16.43 14.25
N LEU A 279 -25.23 -16.70 13.82
CA LEU A 279 -26.09 -15.71 13.20
C LEU A 279 -26.42 -14.56 14.16
N ASN A 280 -26.72 -14.88 15.43
CA ASN A 280 -26.97 -13.86 16.43
C ASN A 280 -25.74 -12.94 16.64
N ASN A 281 -24.54 -13.52 16.69
CA ASN A 281 -23.29 -12.77 16.80
C ASN A 281 -23.08 -11.83 15.60
N VAL A 282 -23.32 -12.30 14.37
CA VAL A 282 -23.23 -11.47 13.16
C VAL A 282 -24.23 -10.32 13.22
N MET A 283 -25.49 -10.61 13.55
CA MET A 283 -26.54 -9.59 13.64
C MET A 283 -26.25 -8.54 14.72
N GLU A 284 -25.66 -8.96 15.85
CA GLU A 284 -25.22 -8.06 16.91
C GLU A 284 -24.14 -7.10 16.41
N TYR A 285 -23.05 -7.61 15.82
CA TYR A 285 -21.96 -6.77 15.31
C TYR A 285 -22.42 -5.86 14.17
N VAL A 286 -23.19 -6.38 13.20
CA VAL A 286 -23.74 -5.59 12.09
C VAL A 286 -24.67 -4.50 12.63
N GLY A 287 -25.54 -4.84 13.60
CA GLY A 287 -26.44 -3.88 14.22
C GLY A 287 -25.73 -2.79 15.02
N ARG A 288 -24.57 -3.10 15.63
CA ARG A 288 -23.70 -2.11 16.28
C ARG A 288 -23.00 -1.21 15.25
N ALA A 289 -22.42 -1.79 14.20
CA ALA A 289 -21.77 -1.03 13.13
C ALA A 289 -22.75 -0.07 12.45
N TYR A 290 -23.94 -0.57 12.10
CA TYR A 290 -25.00 0.23 11.50
C TYR A 290 -25.39 1.42 12.38
N ARG A 291 -25.63 1.21 13.68
CA ARG A 291 -25.95 2.29 14.62
C ARG A 291 -24.82 3.30 14.76
N ALA A 292 -23.57 2.86 14.82
CA ALA A 292 -22.41 3.76 14.90
C ALA A 292 -22.32 4.67 13.67
N ILE A 293 -22.57 4.12 12.47
CA ILE A 293 -22.55 4.88 11.21
C ILE A 293 -23.71 5.87 11.14
N ILE A 294 -24.93 5.46 11.46
CA ILE A 294 -26.08 6.38 11.43
C ILE A 294 -25.93 7.51 12.45
N ASN A 295 -25.46 7.21 13.67
CA ASN A 295 -25.30 8.20 14.73
C ASN A 295 -24.11 9.14 14.51
N SER A 296 -23.18 8.82 13.61
CA SER A 296 -22.02 9.66 13.28
C SER A 296 -22.29 10.67 12.16
N ALA A 297 -23.48 10.68 11.55
CA ALA A 297 -23.81 11.56 10.43
C ALA A 297 -23.48 13.05 10.66
N MET A 298 -23.75 13.58 11.86
CA MET A 298 -23.45 14.98 12.22
C MET A 298 -21.95 15.27 12.44
N ALA A 299 -21.14 14.23 12.61
CA ALA A 299 -19.69 14.32 12.77
C ALA A 299 -18.93 14.16 11.44
N CYS A 300 -19.64 13.98 10.32
CA CYS A 300 -19.04 13.87 9.00
C CYS A 300 -18.27 15.16 8.64
N PRO A 301 -17.01 15.07 8.17
CA PRO A 301 -16.23 16.25 7.78
C PRO A 301 -16.92 17.09 6.71
N THR A 302 -16.91 18.41 6.90
CA THR A 302 -17.54 19.35 5.95
C THR A 302 -16.93 19.27 4.55
N SER A 303 -15.62 19.00 4.46
CA SER A 303 -14.90 18.75 3.21
C SER A 303 -15.50 17.59 2.40
N LEU A 304 -15.90 16.50 3.06
CA LEU A 304 -16.58 15.39 2.41
C LEU A 304 -18.02 15.75 2.02
N CYS A 305 -18.73 16.46 2.89
CA CYS A 305 -20.08 16.95 2.59
C CYS A 305 -20.11 17.84 1.35
N GLU A 306 -19.08 18.65 1.10
CA GLU A 306 -18.97 19.46 -0.12
C GLU A 306 -18.89 18.60 -1.37
N VAL A 307 -18.10 17.52 -1.36
CA VAL A 307 -18.03 16.57 -2.48
C VAL A 307 -19.37 15.88 -2.69
N PHE A 308 -20.06 15.46 -1.62
CA PHE A 308 -21.38 14.86 -1.73
C PHE A 308 -22.43 15.84 -2.26
N CYS A 309 -22.32 17.12 -1.88
CA CYS A 309 -23.16 18.18 -2.42
C CYS A 309 -22.92 18.37 -3.92
N VAL A 310 -21.65 18.45 -4.35
CA VAL A 310 -21.27 18.53 -5.77
C VAL A 310 -21.84 17.33 -6.54
N LEU A 311 -21.66 16.13 -6.01
CA LEU A 311 -22.16 14.89 -6.60
C LEU A 311 -23.68 14.95 -6.80
N ARG A 312 -24.41 15.40 -5.77
CA ARG A 312 -25.86 15.60 -5.81
C ARG A 312 -26.25 16.58 -6.90
N GLU A 313 -25.71 17.79 -6.86
CA GLU A 313 -26.05 18.88 -7.78
C GLU A 313 -25.83 18.48 -9.25
N VAL A 314 -24.75 17.76 -9.55
CA VAL A 314 -24.43 17.33 -10.91
C VAL A 314 -25.36 16.21 -11.37
N THR A 315 -25.62 15.23 -10.49
CA THR A 315 -26.50 14.10 -10.81
C THR A 315 -27.94 14.57 -11.00
N ASP A 316 -28.42 15.49 -10.15
CA ASP A 316 -29.77 16.07 -10.22
C ASP A 316 -30.01 16.79 -11.55
N LYS A 317 -29.01 17.53 -12.05
CA LYS A 317 -29.10 18.22 -13.35
C LYS A 317 -29.14 17.25 -14.53
N GLN A 318 -28.40 16.13 -14.44
CA GLN A 318 -28.35 15.14 -15.52
C GLN A 318 -29.56 14.19 -15.51
N PHE A 319 -30.12 13.89 -14.34
CA PHE A 319 -31.21 12.92 -14.14
C PHE A 319 -32.35 13.48 -13.27
N PRO A 320 -33.10 14.50 -13.72
CA PRO A 320 -34.07 15.25 -12.91
C PRO A 320 -35.31 14.45 -12.41
N GLY A 321 -35.47 13.18 -12.79
CA GLY A 321 -36.63 12.33 -12.44
C GLY A 321 -36.33 11.18 -11.49
N TRP A 322 -35.09 11.03 -11.04
CA TRP A 322 -34.62 9.84 -10.31
C TRP A 322 -33.98 10.21 -8.95
N LEU A 323 -34.38 11.36 -8.41
CA LEU A 323 -33.73 12.11 -7.33
C LEU A 323 -33.46 11.31 -6.05
N CYS A 324 -34.43 10.53 -5.55
CA CYS A 324 -34.19 9.75 -4.32
C CYS A 324 -33.40 8.48 -4.60
N SER A 325 -33.74 7.70 -5.63
CA SER A 325 -33.16 6.37 -5.81
C SER A 325 -31.70 6.39 -6.30
N ILE A 326 -31.34 7.32 -7.19
CA ILE A 326 -29.97 7.39 -7.72
C ILE A 326 -29.05 8.08 -6.72
N PHE A 327 -29.45 9.22 -6.14
CA PHE A 327 -28.60 9.92 -5.20
C PHE A 327 -28.29 9.04 -3.99
N ASP A 328 -29.31 8.41 -3.41
CA ASP A 328 -29.12 7.48 -2.30
C ASP A 328 -28.32 6.26 -2.76
N SER A 329 -28.56 5.70 -3.95
CA SER A 329 -27.77 4.56 -4.43
C SER A 329 -26.32 4.90 -4.76
N CYS A 330 -26.03 6.07 -5.34
CA CYS A 330 -24.71 6.50 -5.76
C CYS A 330 -23.90 6.93 -4.55
N LEU A 331 -24.48 7.73 -3.66
CA LEU A 331 -23.86 8.12 -2.41
C LEU A 331 -23.64 6.89 -1.52
N THR A 332 -24.60 5.97 -1.42
CA THR A 332 -24.41 4.72 -0.67
C THR A 332 -23.35 3.84 -1.31
N HIS A 333 -23.33 3.70 -2.64
CA HIS A 333 -22.27 2.96 -3.31
C HIS A 333 -20.90 3.57 -3.01
N PHE A 334 -20.81 4.89 -3.07
CA PHE A 334 -19.56 5.61 -2.94
C PHE A 334 -19.06 5.69 -1.49
N LEU A 335 -19.97 5.76 -0.52
CA LEU A 335 -19.64 5.79 0.91
C LEU A 335 -19.28 4.42 1.47
N PHE A 336 -19.87 3.34 0.95
CA PHE A 336 -19.79 2.02 1.58
C PHE A 336 -19.07 0.94 0.77
N LYS A 337 -18.82 1.13 -0.53
CA LYS A 337 -18.19 0.11 -1.38
C LYS A 337 -16.82 0.52 -1.85
#